data_AF-A0A344UPY0-F1
#
_entry.id   AF-A0A344UPY0-F1
#
_cell.length_a   1.000
_cell.length_b   1.000
_cell.length_c   1.000
_cell.angle_alpha   90.00
_cell.angle_beta   90.00
_cell.angle_gamma   90.00
#
_symmetry.space_group_name_H-M   'P 1'
#
loop_
_entity.id
_entity.type
_entity.pdbx_description
1 polymer ?
#
loop_
_entity_poly.entity_id
_entity_poly.type
_entity_poly.pdbx_seq_one_letter_code
_entity_poly.pdbx_strand_id
1 'polypeptide(L)'
;MAEILEAPESAETPNPASTPEVLRMTLRSRQLWIVIGFTVLVASIAELIGKVVIPAGVADIVILPMVWGLIMSGIISSQKWKPLGLDIQAVANTMMTVMVLVLLAHLSFTIGPNIMVLAKAGPALMLQEIGHLLGTLVLALPLAVLLRMGPATVGATFSIDREGSFAMVSEKYGTDSPQYRGVLSMYAFGTLFGAVTVGIIASVSSSLKIFDPLALAMGSGVGSGSMMAAATGAVAAAHPEVAKEVTAMAATSNLITTVLGVYVGMWVALPLADRLYKALTRRKAQKDTTSGVRMTSLDVPKVAVPTWLTLASISVIGIVVAVINTRSFSMNFVWCYVILSVLVGFSILVSKLTHGRVSAMLLTVTLGALITTPISPIADFVVDTTQTVPFLAVCTLVLTIAGLSLGKDIPALKAIGWKIIPVGIVAIASSYIFSVVVAEFALGMWG
;
A
#
# COMPACT_ATOMS: atom_id res chain seq x y z
N MET A 1 59.05 -30.04 -26.78
CA MET A 1 57.76 -30.11 -26.05
C MET A 1 58.05 -30.39 -24.59
N ALA A 2 58.13 -29.34 -23.78
CA ALA A 2 57.90 -29.36 -22.34
C ALA A 2 57.83 -27.89 -21.92
N GLU A 3 56.59 -27.42 -21.82
CA GLU A 3 56.16 -26.07 -21.52
C GLU A 3 56.49 -25.75 -20.06
N ILE A 4 57.06 -24.57 -19.83
CA ILE A 4 57.38 -24.03 -18.51
C ILE A 4 56.06 -23.62 -17.86
N LEU A 5 55.72 -24.25 -16.73
CA LEU A 5 54.59 -23.89 -15.89
C LEU A 5 54.82 -22.50 -15.26
N GLU A 6 54.14 -21.48 -15.80
CA GLU A 6 53.95 -20.20 -15.12
C GLU A 6 52.97 -20.38 -13.94
N ALA A 7 53.33 -19.79 -12.80
CA ALA A 7 52.51 -19.77 -11.59
C ALA A 7 51.25 -18.91 -11.82
N PRO A 8 50.10 -19.23 -11.17
CA PRO A 8 48.90 -18.43 -11.32
C PRO A 8 49.11 -17.06 -10.68
N GLU A 9 48.83 -16.04 -11.47
CA GLU A 9 48.74 -14.63 -11.10
C GLU A 9 47.97 -14.49 -9.78
N SER A 10 48.62 -13.87 -8.80
CA SER A 10 48.06 -13.63 -7.47
C SER A 10 46.73 -12.90 -7.58
N ALA A 11 45.66 -13.51 -7.08
CA ALA A 11 44.36 -12.89 -6.93
C ALA A 11 44.52 -11.53 -6.23
N GLU A 12 44.11 -10.46 -6.92
CA GLU A 12 44.04 -9.12 -6.37
C GLU A 12 43.30 -9.17 -5.02
N THR A 13 44.00 -8.81 -3.96
CA THR A 13 43.41 -8.57 -2.65
C THR A 13 42.36 -7.47 -2.78
N PRO A 14 41.12 -7.64 -2.29
CA PRO A 14 40.11 -6.60 -2.37
C PRO A 14 40.59 -5.38 -1.58
N ASN A 15 40.75 -4.25 -2.27
CA ASN A 15 41.08 -2.95 -1.68
C ASN A 15 40.07 -2.60 -0.56
N PRO A 16 40.49 -2.43 0.70
CA PRO A 16 39.55 -2.24 1.83
C PRO A 16 39.01 -0.81 1.98
N ALA A 17 39.03 0.03 0.92
CA ALA A 17 38.72 1.46 1.04
C ALA A 17 37.90 2.08 -0.11
N SER A 18 36.86 1.41 -0.61
CA SER A 18 35.78 2.11 -1.33
C SER A 18 34.46 1.93 -0.61
N THR A 19 34.21 2.78 0.40
CA THR A 19 32.84 3.05 0.85
C THR A 19 32.00 3.31 -0.39
N PRO A 20 30.92 2.56 -0.67
CA PRO A 20 30.13 2.75 -1.87
C PRO A 20 29.68 4.20 -1.94
N GLU A 21 30.07 4.90 -3.00
CA GLU A 21 29.84 6.34 -3.15
C GLU A 21 28.34 6.60 -3.16
N VAL A 22 27.83 7.18 -2.07
CA VAL A 22 26.40 7.52 -1.95
C VAL A 22 26.16 8.79 -2.73
N LEU A 23 25.41 8.70 -3.82
CA LEU A 23 25.04 9.85 -4.64
C LEU A 23 24.07 10.74 -3.84
N ARG A 24 24.58 11.84 -3.29
CA ARG A 24 23.79 12.82 -2.56
C ARG A 24 23.15 13.80 -3.53
N MET A 25 21.82 13.80 -3.58
CA MET A 25 21.07 14.69 -4.46
C MET A 25 20.98 16.08 -3.85
N THR A 26 21.08 17.10 -4.70
CA THR A 26 20.89 18.52 -4.36
C THR A 26 19.86 19.14 -5.31
N LEU A 27 19.50 20.41 -5.07
CA LEU A 27 18.64 21.17 -5.99
C LEU A 27 19.22 21.30 -7.42
N ARG A 28 20.52 21.08 -7.60
CA ARG A 28 21.18 21.11 -8.92
C ARG A 28 21.17 19.75 -9.63
N SER A 29 20.78 18.68 -8.94
CA SER A 29 20.79 17.33 -9.50
C SER A 29 19.69 17.17 -10.55
N ARG A 30 20.10 16.91 -11.80
CA ARG A 30 19.20 16.72 -12.94
C ARG A 30 18.22 15.55 -12.71
N GLN A 31 18.69 14.47 -12.08
CA GLN A 31 17.89 13.28 -11.78
C GLN A 31 16.65 13.60 -10.95
N LEU A 32 16.78 14.46 -9.93
CA LEU A 32 15.68 14.85 -9.07
C LEU A 32 14.58 15.57 -9.87
N TRP A 33 14.96 16.55 -10.69
CA TRP A 33 14.02 17.27 -11.53
C TRP A 33 13.36 16.40 -12.59
N ILE A 34 14.06 15.37 -13.09
CA ILE A 34 13.45 14.36 -13.97
C ILE A 34 12.35 13.59 -13.22
N VAL A 35 12.61 13.10 -12.02
CA VAL A 35 11.59 12.40 -11.21
C VAL A 35 10.41 13.32 -10.92
N ILE A 36 10.67 14.55 -10.47
CA ILE A 36 9.62 15.54 -10.19
C ILE A 36 8.79 15.81 -11.45
N GLY A 37 9.44 16.10 -12.58
CA GLY A 37 8.78 16.41 -13.85
C GLY A 37 7.92 15.27 -14.36
N PHE A 38 8.43 14.04 -14.36
CA PHE A 38 7.63 12.87 -14.73
C PHE A 38 6.50 12.60 -13.75
N THR A 39 6.72 12.78 -12.45
CA THR A 39 5.67 12.58 -11.45
C THR A 39 4.53 13.57 -11.66
N VAL A 40 4.83 14.87 -11.81
CA VAL A 40 3.81 15.89 -12.10
C VAL A 40 3.08 15.55 -13.39
N LEU A 41 3.80 15.29 -14.48
CA LEU A 41 3.20 15.03 -15.78
C LEU A 41 2.27 13.82 -15.75
N VAL A 42 2.75 12.69 -15.24
CA VAL A 42 1.99 11.44 -15.23
C VAL A 42 0.82 11.50 -14.26
N ALA A 43 1.02 12.04 -13.05
CA ALA A 43 -0.08 12.20 -12.10
C ALA A 43 -1.14 13.18 -12.62
N SER A 44 -0.74 14.26 -13.28
CA SER A 44 -1.66 15.19 -13.93
C SER A 44 -2.50 14.51 -15.01
N ILE A 45 -1.86 13.74 -15.90
CA ILE A 45 -2.57 12.98 -16.94
C ILE A 45 -3.52 11.97 -16.31
N ALA A 46 -3.08 11.26 -15.26
CA ALA A 46 -3.89 10.29 -14.56
C ALA A 46 -5.14 10.91 -13.92
N GLU A 47 -5.01 12.06 -13.27
CA GLU A 47 -6.15 12.81 -12.70
C GLU A 47 -7.09 13.37 -13.78
N LEU A 48 -6.55 13.79 -14.93
CA LEU A 48 -7.36 14.26 -16.06
C LEU A 48 -8.15 13.11 -16.72
N ILE A 49 -7.57 11.91 -16.79
CA ILE A 49 -8.30 10.70 -17.24
C ILE A 49 -9.43 10.38 -16.26
N GLY A 50 -9.17 10.50 -14.96
CA GLY A 50 -10.19 10.30 -13.93
C GLY A 50 -10.55 8.83 -13.72
N LYS A 51 -11.73 8.61 -13.12
CA LYS A 51 -12.32 7.29 -12.91
C LYS A 51 -12.89 6.76 -14.23
N VAL A 52 -12.38 5.62 -14.68
CA VAL A 52 -12.94 4.86 -15.80
C VAL A 52 -13.65 3.62 -15.28
N VAL A 53 -14.88 3.40 -15.73
CA VAL A 53 -15.70 2.24 -15.38
C VAL A 53 -15.89 1.41 -16.63
N ILE A 54 -15.45 0.15 -16.58
CA ILE A 54 -15.62 -0.83 -17.65
C ILE A 54 -16.69 -1.82 -17.18
N PRO A 55 -17.87 -1.85 -17.81
CA PRO A 55 -18.92 -2.79 -17.47
C PRO A 55 -18.44 -4.22 -17.73
N ALA A 56 -18.41 -5.07 -16.70
CA ALA A 56 -18.02 -6.49 -16.84
C ALA A 56 -19.15 -7.45 -16.43
N GLY A 57 -20.40 -7.04 -16.68
CA GLY A 57 -21.61 -7.85 -16.54
C GLY A 57 -22.01 -8.12 -15.08
N VAL A 58 -21.21 -8.92 -14.36
CA VAL A 58 -21.48 -9.33 -12.97
C VAL A 58 -21.05 -8.27 -11.96
N ALA A 59 -20.04 -7.47 -12.30
CA ALA A 59 -19.58 -6.31 -11.55
C ALA A 59 -18.73 -5.41 -12.46
N ASP A 60 -18.62 -4.12 -12.14
CA ASP A 60 -17.81 -3.19 -12.94
C ASP A 60 -16.32 -3.28 -12.58
N ILE A 61 -15.47 -3.22 -13.59
CA ILE A 61 -14.03 -2.98 -13.41
C ILE A 61 -13.82 -1.47 -13.32
N VAL A 62 -13.38 -1.00 -12.15
CA VAL A 62 -13.16 0.42 -11.88
C VAL A 62 -11.68 0.74 -11.87
N ILE A 63 -11.23 1.52 -12.84
CA ILE A 63 -9.85 2.01 -12.92
C ILE A 63 -9.82 3.44 -12.38
N LEU A 64 -9.19 3.63 -11.22
CA LEU A 64 -9.02 4.93 -10.58
C LEU A 64 -7.77 5.65 -11.12
N PRO A 65 -7.69 7.00 -11.01
CA PRO A 65 -6.52 7.80 -11.41
C PRO A 65 -5.19 7.22 -10.95
N MET A 66 -5.12 6.80 -9.69
CA MET A 66 -3.91 6.23 -9.11
C MET A 66 -3.38 4.99 -9.86
N VAL A 67 -4.27 4.17 -10.44
CA VAL A 67 -3.90 3.01 -11.26
C VAL A 67 -3.31 3.44 -12.59
N TRP A 68 -3.90 4.45 -13.23
CA TRP A 68 -3.32 5.06 -14.43
C TRP A 68 -1.93 5.61 -14.15
N GLY A 69 -1.75 6.29 -13.01
CA GLY A 69 -0.45 6.76 -12.53
C GLY A 69 0.57 5.64 -12.44
N LEU A 70 0.22 4.52 -11.77
CA LEU A 70 1.09 3.35 -11.64
C LEU A 70 1.45 2.72 -12.99
N ILE A 71 0.47 2.50 -13.86
CA ILE A 71 0.67 1.83 -15.16
C ILE A 71 1.55 2.70 -16.06
N MET A 72 1.23 3.98 -16.22
CA MET A 72 1.99 4.87 -17.10
C MET A 72 3.42 5.06 -16.61
N SER A 73 3.62 5.35 -15.32
CA SER A 73 4.96 5.51 -14.75
C SER A 73 5.75 4.20 -14.75
N GLY A 74 5.08 3.06 -14.53
CA GLY A 74 5.63 1.72 -14.67
C GLY A 74 6.11 1.46 -16.10
N ILE A 75 5.32 1.81 -17.13
CA ILE A 75 5.73 1.69 -18.54
C ILE A 75 6.94 2.60 -18.82
N ILE A 76 6.92 3.84 -18.36
CA ILE A 76 8.02 4.81 -18.55
C ILE A 76 9.32 4.30 -17.93
N SER A 77 9.26 3.71 -16.73
CA SER A 77 10.45 3.19 -16.05
C SER A 77 10.94 1.84 -16.61
N SER A 78 10.02 1.05 -17.18
CA SER A 78 10.30 -0.34 -17.62
C SER A 78 10.56 -0.54 -19.11
N GLN A 79 10.27 0.46 -19.95
CA GLN A 79 10.42 0.33 -21.39
C GLN A 79 11.87 0.12 -21.85
N LYS A 80 12.04 -0.58 -22.98
CA LYS A 80 13.34 -1.04 -23.50
C LYS A 80 14.02 -0.08 -24.48
N TRP A 81 13.31 0.93 -24.99
CA TRP A 81 13.82 1.82 -26.05
C TRP A 81 14.73 2.93 -25.51
N LYS A 82 14.41 3.50 -24.34
CA LYS A 82 15.16 4.55 -23.65
C LYS A 82 15.05 4.38 -22.13
N PRO A 83 15.51 3.25 -21.55
CA PRO A 83 15.23 2.91 -20.15
C PRO A 83 15.63 4.06 -19.21
N LEU A 84 14.80 4.30 -18.21
CA LEU A 84 15.09 5.30 -17.18
C LEU A 84 16.36 4.87 -16.43
N GLY A 85 17.32 5.78 -16.25
CA GLY A 85 18.57 5.48 -15.54
C GLY A 85 18.33 4.90 -14.15
N LEU A 86 19.14 3.93 -13.73
CA LEU A 86 19.02 3.29 -12.40
C LEU A 86 19.17 4.31 -11.26
N ASP A 87 19.94 5.37 -11.48
CA ASP A 87 20.08 6.52 -10.59
C ASP A 87 18.76 7.28 -10.42
N ILE A 88 18.03 7.55 -11.52
CA ILE A 88 16.71 8.21 -11.49
C ILE A 88 15.69 7.33 -10.77
N GLN A 89 15.70 6.02 -11.04
CA GLN A 89 14.80 5.07 -10.37
C GLN A 89 15.12 4.94 -8.87
N ALA A 90 16.40 5.03 -8.49
CA ALA A 90 16.83 5.08 -7.09
C ALA A 90 16.42 6.38 -6.39
N VAL A 91 16.43 7.52 -7.09
CA VAL A 91 15.84 8.78 -6.59
C VAL A 91 14.34 8.60 -6.34
N ALA A 92 13.59 8.05 -7.30
CA ALA A 92 12.16 7.79 -7.14
C ALA A 92 11.88 6.86 -5.95
N ASN A 93 12.66 5.78 -5.80
CA ASN A 93 12.57 4.86 -4.66
C ASN A 93 12.84 5.57 -3.31
N THR A 94 13.82 6.49 -3.27
CA THR A 94 14.09 7.28 -2.07
C THR A 94 12.94 8.23 -1.76
N MET A 95 12.39 8.91 -2.77
CA MET A 95 11.22 9.79 -2.60
C MET A 95 9.99 9.00 -2.15
N MET A 96 9.84 7.76 -2.63
CA MET A 96 8.74 6.86 -2.25
C MET A 96 8.68 6.66 -0.74
N THR A 97 9.81 6.42 -0.07
CA THR A 97 9.84 6.19 1.38
C THR A 97 9.20 7.33 2.19
N VAL A 98 9.44 8.58 1.78
CA VAL A 98 8.86 9.77 2.42
C VAL A 98 7.42 9.98 1.97
N MET A 99 7.12 9.77 0.69
CA MET A 99 5.76 9.91 0.15
C MET A 99 4.76 8.98 0.84
N VAL A 100 5.17 7.76 1.18
CA VAL A 100 4.35 6.83 1.95
C VAL A 100 4.01 7.37 3.34
N LEU A 101 4.94 8.06 4.02
CA LEU A 101 4.66 8.71 5.30
C LEU A 101 3.70 9.90 5.14
N VAL A 102 3.80 10.67 4.05
CA VAL A 102 2.86 11.75 3.73
C VAL A 102 1.45 11.23 3.49
N LEU A 103 1.32 10.14 2.74
CA LEU A 103 0.04 9.46 2.54
C LEU A 103 -0.57 9.01 3.88
N LEU A 104 0.26 8.43 4.74
CA LEU A 104 -0.18 7.94 6.03
C LEU A 104 -0.55 9.07 7.00
N ALA A 105 0.16 10.19 6.94
CA ALA A 105 -0.20 11.40 7.66
C ALA A 105 -1.60 11.88 7.23
N HIS A 106 -1.85 11.98 5.92
CA HIS A 106 -3.16 12.40 5.41
C HIS A 106 -4.26 11.41 5.79
N LEU A 107 -3.98 10.10 5.72
CA LEU A 107 -4.89 9.05 6.20
C LEU A 107 -5.22 9.21 7.69
N SER A 108 -4.21 9.48 8.51
CA SER A 108 -4.39 9.60 9.97
C SER A 108 -5.27 10.77 10.39
N PHE A 109 -5.36 11.82 9.57
CA PHE A 109 -6.26 12.95 9.82
C PHE A 109 -7.74 12.55 9.78
N THR A 110 -8.06 11.43 9.11
CA THR A 110 -9.42 10.86 9.11
C THR A 110 -9.76 10.13 10.41
N ILE A 111 -8.77 9.75 11.22
CA ILE A 111 -8.98 8.98 12.46
C ILE A 111 -9.64 9.85 13.53
N GLY A 112 -9.11 11.05 13.78
CA GLY A 112 -9.55 11.94 14.84
C GLY A 112 -11.06 12.27 14.79
N PRO A 113 -11.60 12.79 13.66
CA PRO A 113 -13.02 13.09 13.52
C PRO A 113 -13.92 11.85 13.69
N ASN A 114 -13.40 10.67 13.34
CA ASN A 114 -14.13 9.41 13.37
C ASN A 114 -13.93 8.62 14.67
N ILE A 115 -13.20 9.14 15.66
CA ILE A 115 -12.91 8.42 16.90
C ILE A 115 -14.19 8.05 17.66
N MET A 116 -15.22 8.89 17.59
CA MET A 116 -16.50 8.63 18.23
C MET A 116 -17.30 7.54 17.49
N VAL A 117 -17.16 7.46 16.16
CA VAL A 117 -17.74 6.37 15.36
C VAL A 117 -17.07 5.05 15.75
N LEU A 118 -15.75 5.04 15.93
CA LEU A 118 -15.00 3.86 16.38
C LEU A 118 -15.36 3.45 17.81
N ALA A 119 -15.51 4.42 18.72
CA ALA A 119 -15.88 4.14 20.11
C ALA A 119 -17.31 3.61 20.25
N LYS A 120 -18.22 4.06 19.37
CA LYS A 120 -19.61 3.59 19.31
C LYS A 120 -19.79 2.35 18.45
N ALA A 121 -18.80 2.00 17.63
CA ALA A 121 -18.84 0.77 16.86
C ALA A 121 -18.88 -0.40 17.84
N GLY A 122 -19.94 -1.22 17.72
CA GLY A 122 -20.10 -2.38 18.59
C GLY A 122 -18.90 -3.35 18.46
N PRO A 123 -18.66 -4.21 19.46
CA PRO A 123 -17.60 -5.21 19.41
C PRO A 123 -17.60 -6.03 18.13
N ALA A 124 -18.78 -6.30 17.55
CA ALA A 124 -18.93 -7.00 16.27
C ALA A 124 -18.19 -6.34 15.10
N LEU A 125 -18.35 -5.02 14.95
CA LEU A 125 -17.70 -4.24 13.91
C LEU A 125 -16.18 -4.14 14.11
N MET A 126 -15.71 -4.26 15.35
CA MET A 126 -14.27 -4.30 15.66
C MET A 126 -13.68 -5.70 15.40
N LEU A 127 -14.42 -6.75 15.75
CA LEU A 127 -13.99 -8.14 15.60
C LEU A 127 -13.90 -8.57 14.13
N GLN A 128 -14.71 -7.98 13.23
CA GLN A 128 -14.67 -8.31 11.80
C GLN A 128 -13.27 -8.09 11.17
N GLU A 129 -12.49 -7.13 11.68
CA GLU A 129 -11.11 -6.87 11.24
C GLU A 129 -10.19 -8.09 11.52
N ILE A 130 -10.50 -8.85 12.57
CA ILE A 130 -9.80 -10.12 12.86
C ILE A 130 -10.17 -11.17 11.82
N GLY A 131 -11.43 -11.22 11.40
CA GLY A 131 -11.86 -12.08 10.29
C GLY A 131 -11.10 -11.77 9.00
N HIS A 132 -10.99 -10.48 8.66
CA HIS A 132 -10.19 -10.00 7.52
C HIS A 132 -8.75 -10.53 7.58
N LEU A 133 -8.09 -10.31 8.73
CA LEU A 133 -6.71 -10.73 8.99
C LEU A 133 -6.54 -12.25 8.94
N LEU A 134 -7.45 -13.01 9.56
CA LEU A 134 -7.33 -14.46 9.62
C LEU A 134 -7.55 -15.09 8.25
N GLY A 135 -8.48 -14.57 7.45
CA GLY A 135 -8.78 -15.10 6.13
C GLY A 135 -7.53 -15.13 5.24
N THR A 136 -6.84 -13.99 5.13
CA THR A 136 -5.64 -13.86 4.28
C THR A 136 -4.50 -14.75 4.78
N LEU A 137 -4.29 -14.83 6.10
CA LEU A 137 -3.21 -15.62 6.69
C LEU A 137 -3.45 -17.13 6.65
N VAL A 138 -4.70 -17.59 6.80
CA VAL A 138 -5.02 -19.03 6.85
C VAL A 138 -5.09 -19.63 5.45
N LEU A 139 -5.54 -18.87 4.45
CA LEU A 139 -5.77 -19.40 3.09
C LEU A 139 -4.79 -18.85 2.06
N ALA A 140 -4.64 -17.52 1.94
CA ALA A 140 -3.83 -16.93 0.88
C ALA A 140 -2.33 -17.10 1.12
N LEU A 141 -1.87 -16.97 2.36
CA LEU A 141 -0.46 -17.12 2.71
C LEU A 141 0.07 -18.54 2.41
N PRO A 142 -0.57 -19.64 2.86
CA PRO A 142 -0.12 -21.00 2.49
C PRO A 142 -0.15 -21.25 0.98
N LEU A 143 -1.15 -20.72 0.26
CA LEU A 143 -1.21 -20.81 -1.20
C LEU A 143 -0.02 -20.09 -1.86
N ALA A 144 0.32 -18.89 -1.40
CA ALA A 144 1.47 -18.14 -1.89
C ALA A 144 2.80 -18.86 -1.60
N VAL A 145 2.92 -19.53 -0.45
CA VAL A 145 4.07 -20.40 -0.14
C VAL A 145 4.11 -21.60 -1.08
N LEU A 146 2.97 -22.24 -1.35
CA LEU A 146 2.85 -23.37 -2.27
C LEU A 146 3.29 -22.99 -3.69
N LEU A 147 2.87 -21.81 -4.15
CA LEU A 147 3.25 -21.22 -5.45
C LEU A 147 4.68 -20.67 -5.49
N ARG A 148 5.43 -20.78 -4.38
CA ARG A 148 6.83 -20.35 -4.26
C ARG A 148 7.02 -18.87 -4.65
N MET A 149 6.25 -17.98 -4.02
CA MET A 149 6.45 -16.54 -4.14
C MET A 149 7.63 -16.03 -3.28
N GLY A 150 8.25 -16.88 -2.47
CA GLY A 150 9.39 -16.50 -1.63
C GLY A 150 8.99 -15.49 -0.55
N PRO A 151 9.90 -14.61 -0.10
CA PRO A 151 9.57 -13.65 0.95
C PRO A 151 8.51 -12.62 0.54
N ALA A 152 8.24 -12.46 -0.76
CA ALA A 152 7.13 -11.64 -1.26
C ALA A 152 5.76 -12.16 -0.80
N THR A 153 5.66 -13.44 -0.42
CA THR A 153 4.46 -14.01 0.21
C THR A 153 4.00 -13.19 1.40
N VAL A 154 4.91 -12.79 2.30
CA VAL A 154 4.54 -12.04 3.51
C VAL A 154 3.87 -10.73 3.13
N GLY A 155 4.49 -9.99 2.21
CA GLY A 155 3.95 -8.71 1.75
C GLY A 155 2.63 -8.84 1.02
N ALA A 156 2.46 -9.86 0.17
CA ALA A 156 1.25 -10.03 -0.64
C ALA A 156 0.05 -10.64 0.10
N THR A 157 0.22 -11.09 1.37
CA THR A 157 -0.81 -11.90 2.05
C THR A 157 -1.04 -11.54 3.52
N PHE A 158 -0.32 -10.56 4.09
CA PHE A 158 -0.60 -10.13 5.46
C PHE A 158 -1.90 -9.32 5.58
N SER A 159 -2.39 -8.79 4.46
CA SER A 159 -3.68 -8.13 4.28
C SER A 159 -4.08 -8.24 2.79
N ILE A 160 -5.20 -7.64 2.38
CA ILE A 160 -5.54 -7.42 0.96
C ILE A 160 -4.90 -6.14 0.38
N ASP A 161 -3.85 -5.67 1.06
CA ASP A 161 -3.00 -4.54 0.73
C ASP A 161 -3.73 -3.25 0.38
N ARG A 162 -3.93 -2.41 1.40
CA ARG A 162 -4.32 -0.99 1.26
C ARG A 162 -3.10 -0.07 1.34
N GLU A 163 -3.33 1.23 1.16
CA GLU A 163 -2.33 2.29 1.16
C GLU A 163 -1.35 2.22 2.36
N GLY A 164 -1.86 1.94 3.56
CA GLY A 164 -1.04 1.78 4.76
C GLY A 164 -0.05 0.62 4.69
N SER A 165 -0.28 -0.38 3.86
CA SER A 165 0.56 -1.59 3.69
C SER A 165 1.92 -1.26 3.13
N PHE A 166 1.99 -0.27 2.22
CA PHE A 166 3.26 0.25 1.73
C PHE A 166 4.10 0.85 2.86
N ALA A 167 3.47 1.54 3.81
CA ALA A 167 4.16 2.13 4.96
C ALA A 167 4.71 1.06 5.89
N MET A 168 3.87 0.11 6.28
CA MET A 168 4.26 -0.96 7.20
C MET A 168 5.44 -1.78 6.66
N VAL A 169 5.37 -2.14 5.38
CA VAL A 169 6.39 -3.00 4.78
C VAL A 169 7.65 -2.23 4.40
N SER A 170 7.53 -0.99 3.92
CA SER A 170 8.71 -0.16 3.62
C SER A 170 9.51 0.20 4.86
N GLU A 171 8.87 0.47 6.00
CA GLU A 171 9.59 0.78 7.23
C GLU A 171 10.27 -0.47 7.81
N LYS A 172 9.58 -1.62 7.81
CA LYS A 172 10.11 -2.86 8.39
C LYS A 172 11.16 -3.55 7.51
N TYR A 173 10.96 -3.57 6.19
CA TYR A 173 11.79 -4.34 5.26
C TYR A 173 12.53 -3.48 4.24
N GLY A 174 12.17 -2.21 4.06
CA GLY A 174 12.68 -1.35 2.99
C GLY A 174 11.88 -1.48 1.69
N THR A 175 11.92 -0.45 0.85
CA THR A 175 11.21 -0.41 -0.45
C THR A 175 11.84 -1.31 -1.51
N ASP A 176 13.10 -1.71 -1.36
CA ASP A 176 13.78 -2.66 -2.25
C ASP A 176 13.54 -4.14 -1.88
N SER A 177 12.77 -4.39 -0.83
CA SER A 177 12.54 -5.74 -0.31
C SER A 177 11.60 -6.57 -1.18
N PRO A 178 11.76 -7.91 -1.23
CA PRO A 178 10.76 -8.77 -1.86
C PRO A 178 9.37 -8.61 -1.25
N GLN A 179 9.27 -8.32 0.05
CA GLN A 179 8.00 -8.06 0.75
C GLN A 179 7.30 -6.83 0.14
N TYR A 180 8.02 -5.73 -0.07
CA TYR A 180 7.45 -4.53 -0.67
C TYR A 180 6.93 -4.79 -2.09
N ARG A 181 7.68 -5.58 -2.88
CA ARG A 181 7.22 -6.03 -4.21
C ARG A 181 5.96 -6.90 -4.14
N GLY A 182 5.81 -7.69 -3.07
CA GLY A 182 4.59 -8.44 -2.76
C GLY A 182 3.38 -7.52 -2.57
N VAL A 183 3.52 -6.51 -1.71
CA VAL A 183 2.48 -5.48 -1.48
C VAL A 183 2.11 -4.79 -2.78
N LEU A 184 3.11 -4.36 -3.55
CA LEU A 184 2.87 -3.68 -4.82
C LEU A 184 2.09 -4.55 -5.82
N SER A 185 2.43 -5.83 -5.90
CA SER A 185 1.77 -6.78 -6.79
C SER A 185 0.32 -7.02 -6.38
N MET A 186 0.08 -7.23 -5.09
CA MET A 186 -1.25 -7.48 -4.55
C MET A 186 -2.14 -6.22 -4.60
N TYR A 187 -1.58 -5.06 -4.29
CA TYR A 187 -2.29 -3.77 -4.42
C TYR A 187 -2.74 -3.51 -5.87
N ALA A 188 -1.84 -3.70 -6.83
CA ALA A 188 -2.16 -3.55 -8.25
C ALA A 188 -3.25 -4.54 -8.69
N PHE A 189 -3.13 -5.80 -8.26
CA PHE A 189 -4.13 -6.82 -8.52
C PHE A 189 -5.49 -6.47 -7.91
N GLY A 190 -5.52 -6.11 -6.62
CA GLY A 190 -6.74 -5.78 -5.88
C GLY A 190 -7.45 -4.55 -6.44
N THR A 191 -6.71 -3.53 -6.88
CA THR A 191 -7.32 -2.34 -7.47
C THR A 191 -7.96 -2.64 -8.84
N LEU A 192 -7.35 -3.50 -9.66
CA LEU A 192 -7.86 -3.85 -10.98
C LEU A 192 -9.00 -4.87 -10.94
N PHE A 193 -8.84 -5.93 -10.14
CA PHE A 193 -9.72 -7.10 -10.18
C PHE A 193 -10.50 -7.32 -8.89
N GLY A 194 -10.17 -6.61 -7.82
CA GLY A 194 -10.75 -6.84 -6.51
C GLY A 194 -12.24 -6.55 -6.45
N ALA A 195 -12.70 -5.47 -7.08
CA ALA A 195 -14.13 -5.11 -7.11
C ALA A 195 -14.98 -6.20 -7.77
N VAL A 196 -14.53 -6.73 -8.91
CA VAL A 196 -15.19 -7.84 -9.59
C VAL A 196 -15.16 -9.11 -8.74
N THR A 197 -13.99 -9.42 -8.18
CA THR A 197 -13.79 -10.63 -7.36
C THR A 197 -14.73 -10.61 -6.15
N VAL A 198 -14.70 -9.54 -5.34
CA VAL A 198 -15.52 -9.45 -4.14
C VAL A 198 -17.01 -9.30 -4.46
N GLY A 199 -17.37 -8.62 -5.55
CA GLY A 199 -18.76 -8.49 -5.99
C GLY A 199 -19.40 -9.84 -6.34
N ILE A 200 -18.66 -10.70 -7.04
CA ILE A 200 -19.09 -12.09 -7.32
C ILE A 200 -19.26 -12.87 -6.01
N ILE A 201 -18.27 -12.78 -5.11
CA ILE A 201 -18.28 -13.52 -3.85
C ILE A 201 -19.42 -13.06 -2.94
N ALA A 202 -19.67 -11.75 -2.86
CA ALA A 202 -20.79 -11.17 -2.12
C ALA A 202 -22.14 -11.59 -2.72
N SER A 203 -22.25 -11.61 -4.06
CA SER A 203 -23.46 -12.07 -4.75
C SER A 203 -23.76 -13.55 -4.44
N VAL A 204 -22.74 -14.41 -4.49
CA VAL A 204 -22.86 -15.83 -4.15
C VAL A 204 -23.18 -15.99 -2.67
N SER A 205 -22.50 -15.27 -1.78
CA SER A 205 -22.72 -15.37 -0.33
C SER A 205 -24.13 -14.92 0.06
N SER A 206 -24.67 -13.88 -0.59
CA SER A 206 -26.04 -13.40 -0.38
C SER A 206 -27.07 -14.41 -0.90
N SER A 207 -26.82 -15.04 -2.05
CA SER A 207 -27.76 -16.01 -2.62
C SER A 207 -27.89 -17.30 -1.81
N LEU A 208 -26.89 -17.63 -0.99
CA LEU A 208 -26.93 -18.77 -0.07
C LEU A 208 -27.96 -18.57 1.07
N LYS A 209 -28.33 -17.33 1.41
CA LYS A 209 -29.28 -16.99 2.49
C LYS A 209 -28.95 -17.62 3.86
N ILE A 210 -27.66 -17.85 4.11
CA ILE A 210 -27.15 -18.43 5.36
C ILE A 210 -26.62 -17.37 6.35
N PHE A 211 -26.33 -16.17 5.86
CA PHE A 211 -25.78 -15.06 6.65
C PHE A 211 -26.79 -13.93 6.74
N ASP A 212 -26.74 -13.19 7.84
CA ASP A 212 -27.46 -11.95 8.02
C ASP A 212 -26.96 -10.90 7.00
N PRO A 213 -27.86 -10.15 6.33
CA PRO A 213 -27.48 -9.09 5.39
C PRO A 213 -26.54 -8.04 6.00
N LEU A 214 -26.66 -7.74 7.29
CA LEU A 214 -25.77 -6.82 8.00
C LEU A 214 -24.38 -7.41 8.24
N ALA A 215 -24.26 -8.73 8.45
CA ALA A 215 -22.97 -9.41 8.52
C ALA A 215 -22.27 -9.38 7.14
N LEU A 216 -23.04 -9.63 6.07
CA LEU A 216 -22.58 -9.49 4.68
C LEU A 216 -22.14 -8.06 4.37
N ALA A 217 -22.84 -7.07 4.92
CA ALA A 217 -22.49 -5.66 4.80
C ALA A 217 -21.17 -5.34 5.53
N MET A 218 -20.96 -5.86 6.74
CA MET A 218 -19.69 -5.69 7.46
C MET A 218 -18.52 -6.26 6.67
N GLY A 219 -18.66 -7.49 6.14
CA GLY A 219 -17.63 -8.10 5.31
C GLY A 219 -17.36 -7.34 4.01
N SER A 220 -18.36 -6.64 3.46
CA SER A 220 -18.18 -5.77 2.28
C SER A 220 -17.25 -4.58 2.57
N GLY A 221 -17.13 -4.15 3.82
CA GLY A 221 -16.33 -3.00 4.22
C GLY A 221 -14.82 -3.22 4.20
N VAL A 222 -14.31 -4.45 4.22
CA VAL A 222 -12.87 -4.70 4.41
C VAL A 222 -11.99 -4.24 3.24
N GLY A 223 -12.58 -4.09 2.06
CA GLY A 223 -11.89 -3.72 0.81
C GLY A 223 -11.50 -2.25 0.66
N SER A 224 -11.08 -1.88 -0.55
CA SER A 224 -11.06 -0.48 -0.98
C SER A 224 -12.49 0.04 -1.14
N GLY A 225 -12.66 1.36 -1.30
CA GLY A 225 -13.98 1.95 -1.55
C GLY A 225 -14.68 1.37 -2.80
N SER A 226 -13.94 0.99 -3.84
CA SER A 226 -14.50 0.33 -5.04
C SER A 226 -14.91 -1.12 -4.76
N MET A 227 -14.11 -1.86 -3.99
CA MET A 227 -14.47 -3.21 -3.53
C MET A 227 -15.71 -3.19 -2.64
N MET A 228 -15.77 -2.25 -1.69
CA MET A 228 -16.94 -2.05 -0.85
C MET A 228 -18.16 -1.73 -1.70
N ALA A 229 -18.09 -0.75 -2.60
CA ALA A 229 -19.22 -0.39 -3.44
C ALA A 229 -19.76 -1.58 -4.27
N ALA A 230 -18.87 -2.41 -4.82
CA ALA A 230 -19.26 -3.60 -5.58
C ALA A 230 -19.94 -4.67 -4.70
N ALA A 231 -19.33 -5.01 -3.56
CA ALA A 231 -19.87 -6.01 -2.64
C ALA A 231 -21.19 -5.54 -2.00
N THR A 232 -21.22 -4.31 -1.48
CA THR A 232 -22.43 -3.71 -0.91
C THR A 232 -23.55 -3.61 -1.93
N GLY A 233 -23.25 -3.24 -3.18
CA GLY A 233 -24.23 -3.20 -4.26
C GLY A 233 -24.86 -4.57 -4.53
N ALA A 234 -24.05 -5.63 -4.52
CA ALA A 234 -24.54 -7.00 -4.67
C ALA A 234 -25.45 -7.42 -3.50
N VAL A 235 -25.04 -7.15 -2.25
CA VAL A 235 -25.83 -7.49 -1.05
C VAL A 235 -27.14 -6.70 -1.02
N ALA A 236 -27.09 -5.39 -1.28
CA ALA A 236 -28.27 -4.51 -1.27
C ALA A 236 -29.28 -4.87 -2.38
N ALA A 237 -28.80 -5.35 -3.53
CA ALA A 237 -29.67 -5.84 -4.60
C ALA A 237 -30.35 -7.16 -4.24
N ALA A 238 -29.67 -8.04 -3.49
CA ALA A 238 -30.23 -9.30 -2.99
C ALA A 238 -31.21 -9.09 -1.82
N HIS A 239 -31.04 -8.01 -1.05
CA HIS A 239 -31.82 -7.66 0.15
C HIS A 239 -32.35 -6.21 0.10
N PRO A 240 -33.31 -5.89 -0.80
CA PRO A 240 -33.82 -4.52 -0.96
C PRO A 240 -34.44 -3.93 0.31
N GLU A 241 -34.97 -4.77 1.18
CA GLU A 241 -35.62 -4.41 2.45
C GLU A 241 -34.69 -3.68 3.43
N VAL A 242 -33.41 -4.04 3.46
CA VAL A 242 -32.38 -3.48 4.37
C VAL A 242 -31.26 -2.78 3.61
N ALA A 243 -31.45 -2.45 2.34
CA ALA A 243 -30.41 -1.88 1.46
C ALA A 243 -29.72 -0.63 2.03
N LYS A 244 -30.47 0.25 2.71
CA LYS A 244 -29.92 1.46 3.35
C LYS A 244 -29.01 1.12 4.53
N GLU A 245 -29.43 0.16 5.35
CA GLU A 245 -28.67 -0.30 6.51
C GLU A 245 -27.42 -1.04 6.08
N VAL A 246 -27.53 -1.91 5.07
CA VAL A 246 -26.39 -2.57 4.41
C VAL A 246 -25.35 -1.54 3.93
N THR A 247 -25.80 -0.48 3.26
CA THR A 247 -24.89 0.56 2.76
C THR A 247 -24.20 1.31 3.89
N ALA A 248 -24.96 1.70 4.93
CA ALA A 248 -24.42 2.40 6.08
C ALA A 248 -23.44 1.53 6.89
N MET A 249 -23.79 0.25 7.08
CA MET A 249 -22.97 -0.71 7.81
C MET A 249 -21.66 -1.00 7.08
N ALA A 250 -21.71 -1.19 5.76
CA ALA A 250 -20.51 -1.40 4.94
C ALA A 250 -19.59 -0.17 4.96
N ALA A 251 -20.15 1.04 4.85
CA ALA A 251 -19.37 2.27 4.95
C ALA A 251 -18.69 2.42 6.32
N THR A 252 -19.40 2.08 7.39
CA THR A 252 -18.85 2.09 8.75
C THR A 252 -17.74 1.05 8.91
N SER A 253 -17.95 -0.16 8.41
CA SER A 253 -16.91 -1.22 8.39
C SER A 253 -15.68 -0.81 7.58
N ASN A 254 -15.87 -0.12 6.44
CA ASN A 254 -14.76 0.38 5.64
C ASN A 254 -13.96 1.47 6.34
N LEU A 255 -14.65 2.38 7.02
CA LEU A 255 -14.01 3.39 7.84
C LEU A 255 -13.19 2.74 8.96
N ILE A 256 -13.76 1.75 9.66
CA ILE A 256 -13.05 0.98 10.69
C ILE A 256 -11.81 0.30 10.12
N THR A 257 -11.94 -0.43 9.01
CA THR A 257 -10.82 -1.12 8.37
C THR A 257 -9.73 -0.13 7.95
N THR A 258 -10.12 1.05 7.45
CA THR A 258 -9.19 2.11 7.06
C THR A 258 -8.40 2.65 8.25
N VAL A 259 -9.06 2.83 9.39
CA VAL A 259 -8.46 3.44 10.58
C VAL A 259 -7.74 2.42 11.46
N LEU A 260 -8.46 1.38 11.90
CA LEU A 260 -7.96 0.35 12.80
C LEU A 260 -7.00 -0.61 12.10
N GLY A 261 -7.23 -0.89 10.81
CA GLY A 261 -6.43 -1.85 10.04
C GLY A 261 -4.96 -1.45 9.90
N VAL A 262 -4.61 -0.15 10.00
CA VAL A 262 -3.21 0.30 10.05
C VAL A 262 -2.52 -0.20 11.33
N TYR A 263 -3.19 -0.10 12.48
CA TYR A 263 -2.64 -0.54 13.76
C TYR A 263 -2.61 -2.07 13.86
N VAL A 264 -3.71 -2.72 13.52
CA VAL A 264 -3.83 -4.19 13.51
C VAL A 264 -2.84 -4.80 12.51
N GLY A 265 -2.73 -4.21 11.32
CA GLY A 265 -1.77 -4.60 10.29
C GLY A 265 -0.33 -4.57 10.80
N MET A 266 0.04 -3.49 11.48
CA MET A 266 1.41 -3.27 11.95
C MET A 266 1.78 -4.18 13.12
N TRP A 267 0.92 -4.30 14.13
CA TRP A 267 1.25 -4.97 15.39
C TRP A 267 0.89 -6.46 15.40
N VAL A 268 -0.07 -6.87 14.56
CA VAL A 268 -0.60 -8.24 14.56
C VAL A 268 -0.38 -8.91 13.21
N ALA A 269 -0.92 -8.35 12.13
CA ALA A 269 -0.99 -9.04 10.85
C ALA A 269 0.39 -9.29 10.24
N LEU A 270 1.22 -8.25 10.12
CA LEU A 270 2.53 -8.33 9.49
C LEU A 270 3.53 -9.20 10.29
N PRO A 271 3.60 -9.11 11.64
CA PRO A 271 4.40 -10.04 12.44
C PRO A 271 3.90 -11.48 12.36
N LEU A 272 2.59 -11.71 12.35
CA LEU A 272 2.01 -13.05 12.28
C LEU A 272 2.24 -13.69 10.90
N ALA A 273 2.08 -12.93 9.82
CA ALA A 273 2.42 -13.36 8.46
C ALA A 273 3.87 -13.82 8.35
N ASP A 274 4.81 -13.03 8.88
CA ASP A 274 6.24 -13.39 8.89
C ASP A 274 6.51 -14.69 9.68
N ARG A 275 5.89 -14.84 10.85
CA ARG A 275 6.02 -16.06 11.66
C ARG A 275 5.44 -17.29 10.95
N LEU A 276 4.25 -17.16 10.36
CA LEU A 276 3.60 -18.26 9.65
C LEU A 276 4.36 -18.65 8.39
N TYR A 277 4.84 -17.67 7.62
CA TYR A 277 5.72 -17.90 6.48
C TYR A 277 6.98 -18.67 6.87
N LYS A 278 7.66 -18.25 7.95
CA LYS A 278 8.83 -18.95 8.49
C LYS A 278 8.49 -20.38 8.94
N ALA A 279 7.36 -20.58 9.59
CA ALA A 279 6.92 -21.91 10.02
C ALA A 279 6.69 -22.86 8.84
N LEU A 280 6.00 -22.38 7.79
CA LEU A 280 5.70 -23.15 6.58
C LEU A 280 6.92 -23.42 5.70
N THR A 281 7.93 -22.53 5.74
CA THR A 281 9.16 -22.67 4.95
C THR A 281 10.31 -23.35 5.70
N ARG A 282 10.19 -23.56 7.02
CA ARG A 282 11.25 -24.13 7.90
C ARG A 282 11.80 -25.46 7.40
N ARG A 283 10.98 -26.33 6.81
CA ARG A 283 11.41 -27.63 6.26
C ARG A 283 12.00 -27.55 4.85
N LYS A 284 11.71 -26.49 4.08
CA LYS A 284 12.19 -26.32 2.70
C LYS A 284 13.55 -25.63 2.62
N ALA A 285 13.87 -24.72 3.54
CA ALA A 285 15.16 -24.05 3.61
C ALA A 285 16.35 -25.03 3.76
N GLN A 286 16.11 -26.22 4.32
CA GLN A 286 17.10 -27.29 4.45
C GLN A 286 17.32 -28.09 3.14
N LYS A 287 16.46 -27.91 2.13
CA LYS A 287 16.48 -28.64 0.85
C LYS A 287 16.87 -27.76 -0.35
N ASP A 288 16.70 -26.43 -0.26
CA ASP A 288 17.04 -25.47 -1.33
C ASP A 288 18.51 -24.98 -1.29
N THR A 289 19.32 -25.38 -0.31
CA THR A 289 20.78 -25.17 -0.31
C THR A 289 21.49 -25.83 -1.51
N THR A 290 20.83 -26.73 -2.24
CA THR A 290 21.35 -27.40 -3.45
C THR A 290 20.88 -26.79 -4.78
N SER A 291 20.05 -25.75 -4.80
CA SER A 291 19.57 -25.14 -6.06
C SER A 291 19.33 -23.64 -5.92
N GLY A 292 20.38 -22.91 -5.57
CA GLY A 292 20.33 -21.45 -5.44
C GLY A 292 20.24 -20.76 -6.80
N VAL A 293 19.03 -20.41 -7.24
CA VAL A 293 18.87 -19.28 -8.16
C VAL A 293 19.20 -18.01 -7.36
N ARG A 294 20.47 -17.62 -7.34
CA ARG A 294 20.87 -16.28 -6.92
C ARG A 294 20.23 -15.30 -7.90
N MET A 295 19.21 -14.57 -7.44
CA MET A 295 18.78 -13.37 -8.16
C MET A 295 20.00 -12.45 -8.24
N THR A 296 20.48 -12.18 -9.45
CA THR A 296 21.41 -11.09 -9.71
C THR A 296 20.71 -9.78 -9.35
N SER A 297 20.99 -9.28 -8.15
CA SER A 297 20.63 -7.91 -7.79
C SER A 297 21.39 -7.00 -8.74
N LEU A 298 20.68 -6.17 -9.50
CA LEU A 298 21.31 -5.06 -10.21
C LEU A 298 22.07 -4.22 -9.19
N ASP A 299 23.28 -3.76 -9.51
CA ASP A 299 24.02 -2.79 -8.72
C ASP A 299 23.31 -1.43 -8.83
N VAL A 300 22.23 -1.27 -8.06
CA VAL A 300 21.48 -0.03 -7.98
C VAL A 300 22.30 0.97 -7.17
N PRO A 301 22.62 2.16 -7.71
CA PRO A 301 23.36 3.17 -6.97
C PRO A 301 22.66 3.53 -5.67
N LYS A 302 23.42 3.64 -4.57
CA LYS A 302 22.89 4.16 -3.32
C LYS A 302 22.69 5.67 -3.46
N VAL A 303 21.43 6.10 -3.48
CA VAL A 303 21.05 7.51 -3.57
C VAL A 303 20.54 7.99 -2.22
N ALA A 304 20.92 9.21 -1.84
CA ALA A 304 20.36 9.88 -0.68
C ALA A 304 19.81 11.26 -1.09
N VAL A 305 18.52 11.47 -0.82
CA VAL A 305 17.86 12.77 -0.99
C VAL A 305 17.60 13.36 0.39
N PRO A 306 17.98 14.62 0.67
CA PRO A 306 17.64 15.27 1.93
C PRO A 306 16.13 15.28 2.18
N THR A 307 15.69 14.93 3.39
CA THR A 307 14.26 14.81 3.73
C THR A 307 13.48 16.10 3.45
N TRP A 308 14.06 17.27 3.77
CA TRP A 308 13.40 18.57 3.51
C TRP A 308 13.16 18.80 2.01
N LEU A 309 14.10 18.35 1.15
CA LEU A 309 14.01 18.50 -0.30
C LEU A 309 12.94 17.57 -0.86
N THR A 310 12.86 16.34 -0.36
CA THR A 310 11.80 15.39 -0.71
C THR A 310 10.43 15.92 -0.30
N LEU A 311 10.28 16.41 0.94
CA LEU A 311 9.02 16.98 1.42
C LEU A 311 8.60 18.21 0.60
N ALA A 312 9.51 19.14 0.33
CA ALA A 312 9.23 20.30 -0.51
C ALA A 312 8.80 19.90 -1.93
N SER A 313 9.49 18.91 -2.51
CA SER A 313 9.13 18.37 -3.83
C SER A 313 7.72 17.76 -3.81
N ILE A 314 7.43 16.89 -2.83
CA ILE A 314 6.11 16.25 -2.67
C ILE A 314 5.01 17.29 -2.48
N SER A 315 5.23 18.32 -1.64
CA SER A 315 4.27 19.39 -1.42
C SER A 315 3.96 20.14 -2.71
N VAL A 316 4.97 20.51 -3.50
CA VAL A 316 4.76 21.20 -4.78
C VAL A 316 4.00 20.32 -5.77
N ILE A 317 4.44 19.08 -5.97
CA ILE A 317 3.78 18.14 -6.89
C ILE A 317 2.33 17.92 -6.44
N GLY A 318 2.12 17.74 -5.14
CA GLY A 318 0.81 17.45 -4.58
C GLY A 318 -0.17 18.60 -4.65
N ILE A 319 0.29 19.85 -4.52
CA ILE A 319 -0.56 21.02 -4.76
C ILE A 319 -1.00 21.05 -6.23
N VAL A 320 -0.07 20.83 -7.18
CA VAL A 320 -0.39 20.81 -8.61
C VAL A 320 -1.44 19.75 -8.93
N VAL A 321 -1.26 18.53 -8.42
CA VAL A 321 -2.20 17.43 -8.65
C VAL A 321 -3.54 17.69 -7.97
N ALA A 322 -3.57 18.28 -6.77
CA ALA A 322 -4.80 18.68 -6.11
C ALA A 322 -5.58 19.72 -6.95
N VAL A 323 -4.90 20.74 -7.48
CA VAL A 323 -5.52 21.76 -8.35
C VAL A 323 -6.13 21.15 -9.61
N ILE A 324 -5.46 20.16 -10.20
CA ILE A 324 -5.96 19.48 -11.40
C ILE A 324 -7.18 18.64 -11.07
N ASN A 325 -7.16 17.92 -9.95
CA ASN A 325 -8.28 17.11 -9.51
C ASN A 325 -9.52 17.97 -9.18
N THR A 326 -9.35 19.06 -8.42
CA THR A 326 -10.45 19.95 -7.99
C THR A 326 -10.83 21.02 -9.02
N ARG A 327 -10.05 21.15 -10.10
CA ARG A 327 -10.17 22.20 -11.14
C ARG A 327 -10.18 23.63 -10.61
N SER A 328 -9.68 23.84 -9.39
CA SER A 328 -9.68 25.13 -8.71
C SER A 328 -8.48 25.20 -7.76
N PHE A 329 -7.97 26.41 -7.52
CA PHE A 329 -6.89 26.61 -6.54
C PHE A 329 -7.46 27.14 -5.23
N SER A 330 -7.01 26.57 -4.11
CA SER A 330 -7.30 27.05 -2.77
C SER A 330 -6.00 27.15 -1.96
N MET A 331 -5.89 28.20 -1.14
CA MET A 331 -4.77 28.32 -0.20
C MET A 331 -4.76 27.20 0.84
N ASN A 332 -5.90 26.53 1.08
CA ASN A 332 -5.97 25.38 1.97
C ASN A 332 -5.12 24.20 1.46
N PHE A 333 -4.87 24.09 0.15
CA PHE A 333 -3.98 23.06 -0.37
C PHE A 333 -2.55 23.27 0.13
N VAL A 334 -2.09 24.52 0.13
CA VAL A 334 -0.76 24.88 0.62
C VAL A 334 -0.66 24.56 2.10
N TRP A 335 -1.64 25.00 2.90
CA TRP A 335 -1.67 24.71 4.33
C TRP A 335 -1.72 23.21 4.63
N CYS A 336 -2.51 22.44 3.88
CA CYS A 336 -2.57 20.98 4.01
C CYS A 336 -1.18 20.35 3.84
N TYR A 337 -0.49 20.66 2.75
CA TYR A 337 0.85 20.10 2.50
C TYR A 337 1.92 20.63 3.45
N VAL A 338 1.77 21.84 3.99
CA VAL A 338 2.64 22.35 5.08
C VAL A 338 2.43 21.52 6.35
N ILE A 339 1.18 21.30 6.77
CA ILE A 339 0.85 20.51 7.97
C ILE A 339 1.38 19.08 7.81
N LEU A 340 1.15 18.45 6.65
CA LEU A 340 1.67 17.11 6.35
C LEU A 340 3.20 17.06 6.42
N SER A 341 3.88 18.03 5.81
CA SER A 341 5.35 18.10 5.79
C SER A 341 5.94 18.33 7.18
N VAL A 342 5.32 19.19 7.99
CA VAL A 342 5.74 19.43 9.38
C VAL A 342 5.57 18.16 10.21
N LEU A 343 4.40 17.52 10.12
CA LEU A 343 4.12 16.29 10.85
C LEU A 343 5.11 15.17 10.48
N VAL A 344 5.28 14.89 9.18
CA VAL A 344 6.19 13.84 8.71
C VAL A 344 7.65 14.19 9.02
N GLY A 345 8.05 15.44 8.82
CA GLY A 345 9.39 15.91 9.16
C GLY A 345 9.72 15.73 10.64
N PHE A 346 8.77 16.06 11.52
CA PHE A 346 8.88 15.84 12.96
C PHE A 346 8.97 14.35 13.30
N SER A 347 8.12 13.51 12.70
CA SER A 347 8.17 12.05 12.92
C SER A 347 9.50 11.43 12.53
N ILE A 348 10.05 11.82 11.38
CA ILE A 348 11.36 11.35 10.92
C ILE A 348 12.47 11.86 11.85
N LEU A 349 12.39 13.11 12.31
CA LEU A 349 13.35 13.68 13.25
C LEU A 349 13.38 12.90 14.58
N VAL A 350 12.21 12.67 15.19
CA VAL A 350 12.11 11.92 16.45
C VAL A 350 12.56 10.47 16.26
N SER A 351 12.20 9.84 15.15
CA SER A 351 12.67 8.48 14.85
C SER A 351 14.20 8.42 14.75
N LYS A 352 14.84 9.43 14.12
CA LYS A 352 16.30 9.54 14.08
C LYS A 352 16.92 9.79 15.47
N LEU A 353 16.35 10.71 16.25
CA LEU A 353 16.82 11.03 17.61
C LEU A 353 16.70 9.84 18.57
N THR A 354 15.70 8.98 18.37
CA THR A 354 15.50 7.77 19.18
C THR A 354 16.25 6.55 18.63
N HIS A 355 17.14 6.73 17.64
CA HIS A 355 17.85 5.66 16.95
C HIS A 355 16.91 4.55 16.41
N GLY A 356 15.73 4.94 15.93
CA GLY A 356 14.73 4.02 15.38
C GLY A 356 13.95 3.22 16.41
N ARG A 357 14.10 3.50 17.72
CA ARG A 357 13.26 2.87 18.76
C ARG A 357 11.79 3.22 18.59
N VAL A 358 11.52 4.45 18.13
CA VAL A 358 10.18 4.88 17.75
C VAL A 358 10.10 4.95 16.22
N SER A 359 9.18 4.16 15.66
CA SER A 359 8.88 4.13 14.23
C SER A 359 8.32 5.49 13.78
N ALA A 360 8.86 6.03 12.68
CA ALA A 360 8.37 7.28 12.10
C ALA A 360 6.93 7.12 11.61
N MET A 361 6.60 5.91 11.12
CA MET A 361 5.24 5.56 10.73
C MET A 361 4.26 5.64 11.90
N LEU A 362 4.55 4.95 13.00
CA LEU A 362 3.70 4.89 14.19
C LEU A 362 3.47 6.29 14.76
N LEU A 363 4.54 7.08 14.85
CA LEU A 363 4.48 8.44 15.36
C LEU A 363 3.64 9.33 14.43
N THR A 364 3.79 9.20 13.11
CA THR A 364 2.98 9.94 12.13
C THR A 364 1.49 9.64 12.28
N VAL A 365 1.10 8.36 12.34
CA VAL A 365 -0.31 7.97 12.51
C VAL A 365 -0.86 8.48 13.83
N THR A 366 -0.13 8.25 14.92
CA THR A 366 -0.60 8.58 16.27
C THR A 366 -0.73 10.08 16.45
N LEU A 367 0.28 10.87 16.06
CA LEU A 367 0.19 12.32 16.17
C LEU A 367 -0.86 12.91 15.23
N GLY A 368 -0.96 12.42 14.00
CA GLY A 368 -1.98 12.92 13.08
C GLY A 368 -3.40 12.65 13.58
N ALA A 369 -3.64 11.45 14.13
CA ALA A 369 -4.91 11.13 14.80
C ALA A 369 -5.19 12.05 16.01
N LEU A 370 -4.18 12.29 16.85
CA LEU A 370 -4.31 13.15 18.03
C LEU A 370 -4.61 14.60 17.66
N ILE A 371 -3.93 15.15 16.65
CA ILE A 371 -4.09 16.55 16.21
C ILE A 371 -5.49 16.80 15.65
N THR A 372 -6.12 15.79 15.02
CA THR A 372 -7.47 15.91 14.45
C THR A 372 -8.58 15.36 15.36
N THR A 373 -8.25 14.92 16.57
CA THR A 373 -9.25 14.49 17.56
C THR A 373 -10.07 15.71 18.01
N PRO A 374 -11.39 15.60 18.26
CA PRO A 374 -12.24 16.72 18.72
C PRO A 374 -11.78 17.44 19.99
N ILE A 375 -10.86 16.83 20.76
CA ILE A 375 -10.28 17.38 21.99
C ILE A 375 -9.12 18.36 21.67
N SER A 376 -8.51 18.23 20.48
CA SER A 376 -7.39 19.07 20.07
C SER A 376 -7.85 20.49 19.73
N PRO A 377 -7.17 21.54 20.25
CA PRO A 377 -7.58 22.93 20.03
C PRO A 377 -7.40 23.41 18.59
N ILE A 378 -6.69 22.64 17.76
CA ILE A 378 -6.44 22.94 16.33
C ILE A 378 -7.17 21.97 15.40
N ALA A 379 -8.03 21.09 15.94
CA ALA A 379 -8.67 20.02 15.18
C ALA A 379 -9.47 20.58 13.98
N ASP A 380 -10.38 21.52 14.21
CA ASP A 380 -11.24 22.08 13.16
C ASP A 380 -10.41 22.68 12.01
N PHE A 381 -9.40 23.48 12.34
CA PHE A 381 -8.50 24.06 11.33
C PHE A 381 -7.79 22.99 10.50
N VAL A 382 -7.23 21.96 11.15
CA VAL A 382 -6.51 20.89 10.44
C VAL A 382 -7.48 20.06 9.60
N VAL A 383 -8.64 19.71 10.14
CA VAL A 383 -9.66 18.90 9.44
C VAL A 383 -10.22 19.65 8.23
N ASP A 384 -10.67 20.89 8.41
CA ASP A 384 -11.22 21.72 7.33
C ASP A 384 -10.20 21.94 6.21
N THR A 385 -8.94 22.17 6.59
CA THR A 385 -7.85 22.35 5.63
C THR A 385 -7.56 21.04 4.89
N THR A 386 -7.47 19.91 5.59
CA THR A 386 -7.01 18.65 5.01
C THR A 386 -8.07 17.96 4.15
N GLN A 387 -9.36 18.17 4.45
CA GLN A 387 -10.49 17.69 3.64
C GLN A 387 -10.56 18.38 2.27
N THR A 388 -9.95 19.55 2.10
CA THR A 388 -9.92 20.23 0.79
C THR A 388 -9.02 19.53 -0.23
N VAL A 389 -8.03 18.75 0.22
CA VAL A 389 -7.16 17.96 -0.66
C VAL A 389 -7.73 16.55 -0.78
N PRO A 390 -8.17 16.11 -1.97
CA PRO A 390 -8.75 14.79 -2.16
C PRO A 390 -7.74 13.68 -1.85
N PHE A 391 -8.11 12.74 -0.97
CA PHE A 391 -7.25 11.61 -0.60
C PHE A 391 -6.76 10.82 -1.81
N LEU A 392 -7.64 10.57 -2.79
CA LEU A 392 -7.27 9.84 -4.01
C LEU A 392 -6.15 10.53 -4.81
N ALA A 393 -6.09 11.87 -4.80
CA ALA A 393 -5.02 12.61 -5.47
C ALA A 393 -3.66 12.34 -4.81
N VAL A 394 -3.63 12.23 -3.47
CA VAL A 394 -2.42 11.84 -2.73
C VAL A 394 -2.03 10.40 -3.07
N CYS A 395 -2.99 9.48 -3.20
CA CYS A 395 -2.72 8.10 -3.66
C CYS A 395 -2.13 8.07 -5.08
N THR A 396 -2.62 8.91 -5.99
CA THR A 396 -2.09 9.00 -7.35
C THR A 396 -0.62 9.39 -7.37
N LEU A 397 -0.19 10.30 -6.49
CA LEU A 397 1.22 10.66 -6.33
C LEU A 397 2.07 9.48 -5.86
N VAL A 398 1.62 8.79 -4.81
CA VAL A 398 2.29 7.61 -4.23
C VAL A 398 2.55 6.57 -5.31
N LEU A 399 1.51 6.20 -6.06
CA LEU A 399 1.60 5.15 -7.05
C LEU A 399 2.35 5.58 -8.32
N THR A 400 2.30 6.86 -8.67
CA THR A 400 3.11 7.39 -9.78
C THR A 400 4.60 7.32 -9.43
N ILE A 401 4.99 7.71 -8.21
CA ILE A 401 6.39 7.59 -7.76
C ILE A 401 6.80 6.12 -7.65
N ALA A 402 5.91 5.25 -7.15
CA ALA A 402 6.16 3.81 -7.09
C ALA A 402 6.42 3.22 -8.48
N GLY A 403 5.60 3.54 -9.46
CA GLY A 403 5.78 3.06 -10.84
C GLY A 403 7.04 3.60 -11.51
N LEU A 404 7.46 4.84 -11.20
CA LEU A 404 8.76 5.35 -11.67
C LEU A 404 9.95 4.57 -11.09
N SER A 405 9.81 4.00 -9.90
CA SER A 405 10.85 3.16 -9.28
C SER A 405 10.82 1.70 -9.74
N LEU A 406 9.84 1.30 -10.54
CA LEU A 406 9.54 -0.11 -10.83
C LEU A 406 10.51 -0.80 -11.80
N GLY A 407 11.13 -0.04 -12.70
CA GLY A 407 11.94 -0.58 -13.79
C GLY A 407 13.05 -1.52 -13.33
N LYS A 408 13.71 -1.20 -12.21
CA LYS A 408 14.76 -2.01 -11.58
C LYS A 408 14.23 -3.30 -10.98
N ASP A 409 12.94 -3.34 -10.64
CA ASP A 409 12.28 -4.43 -9.93
C ASP A 409 11.54 -5.40 -10.87
N ILE A 410 11.48 -5.12 -12.18
CA ILE A 410 10.81 -5.99 -13.17
C ILE A 410 11.24 -7.46 -13.06
N PRO A 411 12.55 -7.82 -12.94
CA PRO A 411 12.93 -9.23 -12.86
C PRO A 411 12.29 -9.94 -11.66
N ALA A 412 12.26 -9.27 -10.51
CA ALA A 412 11.65 -9.79 -9.29
C ALA A 412 10.12 -9.83 -9.38
N LEU A 413 9.49 -8.82 -10.00
CA LEU A 413 8.05 -8.80 -10.21
C LEU A 413 7.58 -9.86 -11.20
N LYS A 414 8.37 -10.20 -12.23
CA LYS A 414 8.08 -11.32 -13.12
C LYS A 414 8.10 -12.67 -12.39
N ALA A 415 8.93 -12.81 -11.36
CA ALA A 415 8.98 -14.04 -10.55
C ALA A 415 7.72 -14.21 -9.67
N ILE A 416 7.07 -13.11 -9.29
CA ILE A 416 5.73 -13.08 -8.69
C ILE A 416 4.68 -13.32 -9.77
N GLY A 417 4.69 -12.48 -10.83
CA GLY A 417 4.00 -12.67 -12.09
C GLY A 417 2.56 -13.18 -11.95
N TRP A 418 2.25 -14.25 -12.68
CA TRP A 418 0.92 -14.85 -12.70
C TRP A 418 0.46 -15.42 -11.34
N LYS A 419 1.39 -15.73 -10.42
CA LYS A 419 1.07 -16.34 -9.11
C LYS A 419 0.23 -15.40 -8.25
N ILE A 420 0.33 -14.09 -8.47
CA ILE A 420 -0.47 -13.09 -7.73
C ILE A 420 -1.96 -13.21 -8.01
N ILE A 421 -2.35 -13.71 -9.18
CA ILE A 421 -3.76 -13.80 -9.59
C ILE A 421 -4.52 -14.77 -8.66
N PRO A 422 -4.16 -16.07 -8.57
CA PRO A 422 -4.86 -16.98 -7.68
C PRO A 422 -4.70 -16.60 -6.21
N VAL A 423 -3.53 -16.09 -5.80
CA VAL A 423 -3.30 -15.64 -4.41
C VAL A 423 -4.19 -14.46 -4.05
N GLY A 424 -4.31 -13.47 -4.93
CA GLY A 424 -5.11 -12.30 -4.71
C GLY A 424 -6.61 -12.60 -4.70
N ILE A 425 -7.08 -13.49 -5.58
CA ILE A 425 -8.47 -13.97 -5.54
C ILE A 425 -8.76 -14.62 -4.19
N VAL A 426 -7.90 -15.54 -3.74
CA VAL A 426 -8.07 -16.22 -2.45
C VAL A 426 -7.94 -15.25 -1.28
N ALA A 427 -7.02 -14.28 -1.33
CA ALA A 427 -6.87 -13.26 -0.29
C ALA A 427 -8.14 -12.43 -0.13
N ILE A 428 -8.70 -11.93 -1.23
CA ILE A 428 -9.93 -11.13 -1.22
C ILE A 428 -11.12 -11.98 -0.78
N ALA A 429 -11.24 -13.21 -1.28
CA ALA A 429 -12.34 -14.11 -0.92
C ALA A 429 -12.32 -14.52 0.54
N SER A 430 -11.17 -14.98 1.01
CA SER A 430 -10.99 -15.39 2.40
C SER A 430 -11.20 -14.22 3.36
N SER A 431 -10.65 -13.05 3.02
CA SER A 431 -10.87 -11.81 3.75
C SER A 431 -12.36 -11.50 3.90
N TYR A 432 -13.11 -11.46 2.80
CA TYR A 432 -14.55 -11.19 2.83
C TYR A 432 -15.29 -12.24 3.67
N ILE A 433 -15.14 -13.53 3.34
CA ILE A 433 -15.92 -14.61 3.96
C ILE A 433 -15.62 -14.72 5.46
N PHE A 434 -14.36 -14.67 5.88
CA PHE A 434 -14.03 -14.75 7.31
C PHE A 434 -14.53 -13.53 8.08
N SER A 435 -14.52 -12.34 7.47
CA SER A 435 -15.10 -11.15 8.08
C SER A 435 -16.61 -11.28 8.25
N VAL A 436 -17.31 -11.80 7.25
CA VAL A 436 -18.75 -12.11 7.34
C VAL A 436 -19.01 -13.13 8.45
N VAL A 437 -18.26 -14.22 8.50
CA VAL A 437 -18.44 -15.26 9.53
C VAL A 437 -18.23 -14.69 10.93
N VAL A 438 -17.17 -13.91 11.15
CA VAL A 438 -16.93 -13.28 12.46
C VAL A 438 -18.01 -12.25 12.79
N ALA A 439 -18.46 -11.47 11.80
CA ALA A 439 -19.56 -10.53 11.97
C ALA A 439 -20.87 -11.23 12.32
N GLU A 440 -21.20 -12.35 11.68
CA GLU A 440 -22.38 -13.17 11.96
C GLU A 440 -22.39 -13.65 13.41
N PHE A 441 -21.28 -14.24 13.86
CA PHE A 441 -21.16 -14.69 15.25
C PHE A 441 -21.27 -13.53 16.23
N ALA A 442 -20.63 -12.40 15.91
CA ALA A 442 -20.63 -11.28 16.81
C ALA A 442 -21.99 -10.56 16.87
N LEU A 443 -22.71 -10.46 15.75
CA LEU A 443 -24.09 -9.98 15.73
C LEU A 443 -25.02 -10.96 16.46
N GLY A 444 -24.84 -12.28 16.30
CA GLY A 444 -25.64 -13.26 17.05
C GLY A 444 -25.38 -13.29 18.56
N MET A 445 -24.17 -12.88 19.00
CA MET A 445 -23.79 -12.82 20.42
C MET A 445 -24.12 -11.47 21.09
N TRP A 446 -24.14 -10.37 20.34
CA TRP A 446 -24.31 -9.01 20.87
C TRP A 446 -25.49 -8.22 20.27
N GLY A 447 -26.22 -8.79 19.32
CA GLY A 447 -27.39 -8.21 18.67
C GLY A 447 -28.70 -8.48 19.40
#